data_AF-A0AAD9FIB3-F1
#
_entry.id   AF-A0AAD9FIB3-F1
#
_cell.length_a   1.000
_cell.length_b   1.000
_cell.length_c   1.000
_cell.angle_alpha   90.00
_cell.angle_beta   90.00
_cell.angle_gamma   90.00
#
_symmetry.space_group_name_H-M   'P 1'
#
loop_
_entity.id
_entity.type
_entity.pdbx_description
1 polymer ?
#
loop_
_entity_poly.entity_id
_entity_poly.type
_entity_poly.pdbx_seq_one_letter_code
_entity_poly.pdbx_strand_id
1 'polypeptide(L)'
;MGKLLTALQADMTEIKEANAGLRTDVDGILLRLDEAENRISQLEDEGYQLRNTADKTAKKCDELHHAVEDAANRDRRQNLRLVSLREKLENGRPTECARKIISEALGVELDGTQLQRVHRAPIPMPIEDRPPRPIIMRFLSFLEQERVLAAAKETFRKKEDIIWGGCKLSFFQKEKVY
;
A
#
# COMPACT_ATOMS: atom_id res chain seq x y z
N MET A 1 86.02 34.54 15.45
CA MET A 1 85.50 33.35 16.14
C MET A 1 84.32 33.68 17.09
N GLY A 2 84.45 34.61 18.04
CA GLY A 2 83.37 34.91 19.01
C GLY A 2 82.01 35.31 18.43
N LYS A 3 81.96 36.19 17.42
CA LYS A 3 80.69 36.62 16.79
C LYS A 3 79.90 35.49 16.09
N LEU A 4 80.61 34.50 15.57
CA LEU A 4 80.01 33.37 14.85
C LEU A 4 79.44 32.35 15.85
N LEU A 5 80.11 32.18 17.00
CA LEU A 5 79.65 31.35 18.11
C LEU A 5 78.35 31.91 18.73
N THR A 6 78.27 33.25 18.90
CA THR A 6 77.08 33.91 19.44
C THR A 6 75.89 33.84 18.50
N ALA A 7 76.11 33.94 17.18
CA ALA A 7 75.05 33.76 16.19
C ALA A 7 74.52 32.32 16.20
N LEU A 8 75.42 31.33 16.22
CA LEU A 8 75.04 29.91 16.31
C LEU A 8 74.26 29.59 17.60
N GLN A 9 74.59 30.25 18.72
CA GLN A 9 73.83 30.12 19.97
C GLN A 9 72.42 30.70 19.84
N ALA A 10 72.26 31.83 19.16
CA ALA A 10 70.95 32.46 18.93
C ALA A 10 70.06 31.57 18.04
N ASP A 11 70.59 31.05 16.94
CA ASP A 11 69.88 30.12 16.05
C ASP A 11 69.48 28.84 16.80
N MET A 12 70.36 28.32 17.66
CA MET A 12 70.07 27.13 18.46
C MET A 12 68.96 27.38 19.51
N THR A 13 68.89 28.58 20.08
CA THR A 13 67.77 28.96 20.97
C THR A 13 66.46 29.08 20.19
N GLU A 14 66.48 29.70 19.01
CA GLU A 14 65.29 29.84 18.15
C GLU A 14 64.77 28.48 17.70
N ILE A 15 65.65 27.56 17.29
CA ILE A 15 65.27 26.17 16.94
C ILE A 15 64.65 25.44 18.14
N LYS A 16 65.16 25.64 19.35
CA LYS A 16 64.59 25.02 20.55
C LYS A 16 63.19 25.55 20.86
N GLU A 17 62.99 26.85 20.74
CA GLU A 17 61.68 27.48 20.95
C GLU A 17 60.68 27.03 19.88
N ALA A 18 61.07 27.01 18.60
CA ALA A 18 60.25 26.49 17.51
C ALA A 18 59.90 25.01 17.73
N ASN A 19 60.85 24.17 18.15
CA ASN A 19 60.60 22.77 18.47
C ASN A 19 59.67 22.58 19.67
N ALA A 20 59.71 23.47 20.66
CA ALA A 20 58.77 23.45 21.78
C ALA A 20 57.36 23.80 21.31
N GLY A 21 57.21 24.84 20.47
CA GLY A 21 55.93 25.19 19.84
C GLY A 21 55.36 24.05 19.00
N LEU A 22 56.17 23.44 18.13
CA LEU A 22 55.76 22.30 17.32
C LEU A 22 55.30 21.11 18.17
N ARG A 23 55.93 20.85 19.32
CA ARG A 23 55.48 19.79 20.23
C ARG A 23 54.08 20.08 20.78
N THR A 24 53.84 21.31 21.24
CA THR A 24 52.52 21.71 21.74
C THR A 24 51.45 21.63 20.65
N ASP A 25 51.77 22.05 19.42
CA ASP A 25 50.85 21.94 18.29
C ASP A 25 50.54 20.48 17.94
N VAL A 26 51.56 19.61 17.93
CA VAL A 26 51.39 18.16 17.71
C VAL A 26 50.53 17.55 18.81
N ASP A 27 50.77 17.87 20.08
CA ASP A 27 49.95 17.38 21.20
C ASP A 27 48.48 17.85 21.05
N GLY A 28 48.27 19.10 20.65
CA GLY A 28 46.94 19.64 20.36
C GLY A 28 46.25 18.95 19.18
N ILE A 29 47.00 18.59 18.13
CA ILE A 29 46.49 17.83 17.00
C ILE A 29 46.11 16.41 17.43
N LEU A 30 46.94 15.74 18.23
CA LEU A 30 46.68 14.38 18.71
C LEU A 30 45.39 14.32 19.55
N LEU A 31 45.16 15.30 20.43
CA LEU A 31 43.94 15.39 21.22
C LEU A 31 42.68 15.57 20.34
N ARG A 32 42.76 16.47 19.36
CA ARG A 32 41.64 16.70 18.44
C ARG A 32 41.40 15.50 17.51
N LEU A 33 42.46 14.76 17.17
CA LEU A 33 42.37 13.55 16.38
C LEU A 33 41.67 12.44 17.18
N ASP A 34 42.05 12.22 18.43
CA ASP A 34 41.39 11.25 19.32
C ASP A 34 39.90 11.58 19.52
N GLU A 35 39.56 12.86 19.73
CA GLU A 35 38.16 13.28 19.81
C GLU A 35 37.40 13.02 18.50
N ALA A 36 38.02 13.31 17.35
CA ALA A 36 37.43 13.05 16.04
C ALA A 36 37.23 11.55 15.78
N GLU A 37 38.22 10.72 16.11
CA GLU A 37 38.15 9.26 15.98
C GLU A 37 37.04 8.67 16.85
N ASN A 38 36.93 9.10 18.10
CA ASN A 38 35.85 8.68 19.00
C ASN A 38 34.47 9.09 18.48
N ARG A 39 34.32 10.31 17.95
CA ARG A 39 33.07 10.77 17.35
C ARG A 39 32.72 10.00 16.07
N ILE A 40 33.71 9.69 15.23
CA ILE A 40 33.51 8.88 14.01
C ILE A 40 33.03 7.49 14.40
N SER A 41 33.69 6.83 15.36
CA SER A 41 33.30 5.51 15.87
C SER A 41 31.85 5.49 16.38
N GLN A 42 31.44 6.49 17.17
CA GLN A 42 30.06 6.62 17.64
C GLN A 42 29.07 6.80 16.48
N LEU A 43 29.38 7.65 15.50
CA LEU A 43 28.52 7.89 14.34
C LEU A 43 28.42 6.65 13.43
N GLU A 44 29.47 5.86 13.32
CA GLU A 44 29.47 4.60 12.59
C GLU A 44 28.55 3.57 13.26
N ASP A 45 28.64 3.44 14.58
CA ASP A 45 27.76 2.57 15.37
C ASP A 45 26.29 3.01 15.27
N GLU A 46 26.01 4.30 15.46
CA GLU A 46 24.66 4.86 15.30
C GLU A 46 24.12 4.67 13.88
N GLY A 47 24.94 4.91 12.86
CA GLY A 47 24.60 4.70 11.47
C GLY A 47 24.26 3.25 11.17
N TYR A 48 24.99 2.29 11.75
CA TYR A 48 24.70 0.87 11.64
C TYR A 48 23.35 0.51 12.29
N GLN A 49 23.08 1.00 13.50
CA GLN A 49 21.81 0.77 14.17
C GLN A 49 20.63 1.39 13.42
N LEU A 50 20.80 2.60 12.90
CA LEU A 50 19.77 3.29 12.12
C LEU A 50 19.47 2.53 10.82
N ARG A 51 20.49 2.05 10.12
CA ARG A 51 20.29 1.23 8.91
C ARG A 51 19.55 -0.06 9.21
N ASN A 52 19.91 -0.75 10.29
CA ASN A 52 19.25 -1.99 10.70
C ASN A 52 17.78 -1.75 11.09
N THR A 53 17.48 -0.67 11.80
CA THR A 53 16.10 -0.33 12.18
C THR A 53 15.28 0.09 10.95
N ALA A 54 15.87 0.84 10.02
CA ALA A 54 15.25 1.20 8.75
C ALA A 54 14.91 -0.05 7.91
N ASP A 55 15.83 -1.00 7.76
CA ASP A 55 15.60 -2.25 7.02
C ASP A 55 14.49 -3.10 7.67
N LYS A 56 14.52 -3.25 9.00
CA LYS A 56 13.45 -3.95 9.74
C LYS A 56 12.09 -3.27 9.57
N THR A 57 12.06 -1.94 9.62
CA THR A 57 10.83 -1.16 9.46
C THR A 57 10.29 -1.29 8.04
N ALA A 58 11.15 -1.19 7.03
CA ALA A 58 10.78 -1.34 5.63
C ALA A 58 10.16 -2.71 5.37
N LYS A 59 10.79 -3.79 5.86
CA LYS A 59 10.24 -5.15 5.79
C LYS A 59 8.88 -5.24 6.47
N LYS A 60 8.72 -4.63 7.65
CA LYS A 60 7.44 -4.64 8.35
C LYS A 60 6.35 -3.87 7.62
N CYS A 61 6.68 -2.74 7.00
CA CYS A 61 5.75 -1.99 6.18
C CYS A 61 5.28 -2.81 4.97
N ASP A 62 6.19 -3.54 4.32
CA ASP A 62 5.85 -4.41 3.19
C ASP A 62 4.94 -5.58 3.59
N GLU A 63 5.28 -6.26 4.70
CA GLU A 63 4.42 -7.31 5.28
C GLU A 63 3.02 -6.80 5.60
N LEU A 64 2.93 -5.62 6.23
CA LEU A 64 1.64 -5.01 6.57
C LEU A 64 0.88 -4.58 5.32
N HIS A 65 1.57 -4.08 4.30
CA HIS A 65 0.94 -3.72 3.03
C HIS A 65 0.28 -4.94 2.39
N HIS A 66 1.01 -6.05 2.30
CA HIS A 66 0.48 -7.31 1.78
C HIS A 66 -0.67 -7.86 2.63
N ALA A 67 -0.59 -7.78 3.96
CA ALA A 67 -1.65 -8.22 4.85
C ALA A 67 -2.94 -7.38 4.68
N VAL A 68 -2.80 -6.06 4.53
CA VAL A 68 -3.94 -5.16 4.28
C VAL A 68 -4.55 -5.42 2.91
N GLU A 69 -3.73 -5.64 1.88
CA GLU A 69 -4.21 -5.97 0.54
C GLU A 69 -4.95 -7.31 0.52
N ASP A 70 -4.41 -8.35 1.16
CA ASP A 70 -5.07 -9.64 1.29
C ASP A 70 -6.41 -9.52 2.05
N ALA A 71 -6.43 -8.80 3.16
CA ALA A 71 -7.67 -8.55 3.92
C ALA A 71 -8.70 -7.79 3.07
N ALA A 72 -8.29 -6.75 2.35
CA ALA A 72 -9.17 -6.01 1.46
C ALA A 72 -9.67 -6.87 0.29
N ASN A 73 -8.84 -7.77 -0.25
CA ASN A 73 -9.24 -8.70 -1.29
C ASN A 73 -10.24 -9.75 -0.77
N ARG A 74 -10.03 -10.29 0.44
CA ARG A 74 -10.98 -11.18 1.10
C ARG A 74 -12.33 -10.50 1.37
N ASP A 75 -12.32 -9.25 1.81
CA ASP A 75 -13.55 -8.46 1.98
C ASP A 75 -14.27 -8.23 0.64
N ARG A 76 -13.52 -7.95 -0.44
CA ARG A 76 -14.07 -7.76 -1.79
C ARG A 76 -14.68 -9.02 -2.39
N ARG A 77 -14.16 -10.22 -2.07
CA ARG A 77 -14.70 -11.50 -2.56
C ARG A 77 -16.16 -11.72 -2.19
N GLN A 78 -16.63 -11.14 -1.09
CA GLN A 78 -18.04 -11.19 -0.68
C GLN A 78 -18.95 -10.29 -1.54
N ASN A 79 -18.39 -9.43 -2.39
CA ASN A 79 -19.14 -8.50 -3.21
C ASN A 79 -19.27 -9.00 -4.65
N LEU A 80 -20.50 -9.03 -5.14
CA LEU A 80 -20.85 -9.29 -6.53
C LEU A 80 -21.33 -8.00 -7.19
N ARG A 81 -20.88 -7.77 -8.42
CA ARG A 81 -21.23 -6.61 -9.24
C ARG A 81 -22.14 -7.05 -10.36
N LEU A 82 -23.33 -6.47 -10.42
CA LEU A 82 -24.28 -6.60 -11.53
C LEU A 82 -24.18 -5.36 -12.42
N VAL A 83 -24.03 -5.58 -13.73
CA VAL A 83 -23.86 -4.53 -14.74
C VAL A 83 -25.04 -4.56 -15.74
N SER A 84 -25.28 -3.42 -16.40
CA SER A 84 -26.27 -3.25 -17.47
C SER A 84 -27.75 -3.27 -17.03
N LEU A 85 -28.03 -3.21 -15.73
CA LEU A 85 -29.39 -2.98 -15.25
C LEU A 85 -29.80 -1.52 -15.43
N ARG A 86 -30.82 -1.26 -16.26
CA ARG A 86 -31.38 0.08 -16.49
C ARG A 86 -31.66 0.81 -15.18
N GLU A 87 -31.30 2.10 -15.10
CA GLU A 87 -31.59 2.94 -13.92
C GLU A 87 -33.09 2.93 -13.58
N LYS A 88 -33.41 2.98 -12.29
CA LYS A 88 -34.76 3.02 -11.72
C LYS A 88 -35.61 1.74 -11.89
N LEU A 89 -35.11 0.70 -12.56
CA LEU A 89 -35.84 -0.57 -12.70
C LEU A 89 -36.11 -1.26 -11.36
N GLU A 90 -35.32 -0.93 -10.32
CA GLU A 90 -35.51 -1.47 -8.97
C GLU A 90 -36.66 -0.79 -8.19
N ASN A 91 -37.23 0.30 -8.70
CA ASN A 91 -38.31 1.05 -8.04
C ASN A 91 -38.00 1.41 -6.57
N GLY A 92 -36.75 1.78 -6.28
CA GLY A 92 -36.30 2.13 -4.93
C GLY A 92 -36.05 0.93 -3.99
N ARG A 93 -36.20 -0.30 -4.49
CA ARG A 93 -36.00 -1.54 -3.72
C ARG A 93 -34.90 -2.42 -4.34
N PRO A 94 -33.63 -1.99 -4.26
CA PRO A 94 -32.52 -2.69 -4.91
C PRO A 94 -32.31 -4.12 -4.41
N THR A 95 -32.54 -4.38 -3.12
CA THR A 95 -32.41 -5.73 -2.53
C THR A 95 -33.45 -6.70 -3.09
N GLU A 96 -34.72 -6.29 -3.16
CA GLU A 96 -35.79 -7.12 -3.73
C GLU A 96 -35.57 -7.38 -5.22
N CYS A 97 -35.17 -6.35 -5.96
CA CYS A 97 -34.86 -6.47 -7.38
C CYS A 97 -33.68 -7.43 -7.65
N ALA A 98 -32.59 -7.30 -6.89
CA ALA A 98 -31.45 -8.22 -7.00
C ALA A 98 -31.84 -9.68 -6.73
N ARG A 99 -32.69 -9.93 -5.71
CA ARG A 99 -33.19 -11.29 -5.43
C ARG A 99 -33.99 -11.86 -6.59
N LYS A 100 -34.92 -11.07 -7.16
CA LYS A 100 -35.71 -11.48 -8.33
C LYS A 100 -34.82 -11.78 -9.52
N ILE A 101 -33.83 -10.95 -9.81
CA ILE A 101 -32.88 -11.19 -10.90
C ILE A 101 -32.13 -12.51 -10.69
N ILE A 102 -31.63 -12.78 -9.48
CA ILE A 102 -30.85 -13.99 -9.19
C ILE A 102 -31.73 -15.25 -9.28
N SER A 103 -32.97 -15.21 -8.78
CA SER A 103 -33.93 -16.30 -8.89
C SER A 103 -34.39 -16.52 -10.34
N GLU A 104 -34.92 -15.48 -10.99
CA GLU A 104 -35.55 -15.58 -12.31
C GLU A 104 -34.54 -15.74 -13.45
N ALA A 105 -33.38 -15.07 -13.39
CA ALA A 105 -32.41 -15.06 -14.49
C ALA A 105 -31.28 -16.08 -14.32
N LEU A 106 -30.95 -16.50 -13.09
CA LEU A 106 -29.90 -17.50 -12.82
C LEU A 106 -30.44 -18.81 -12.25
N GLY A 107 -31.72 -18.89 -11.88
CA GLY A 107 -32.31 -20.08 -11.26
C GLY A 107 -31.80 -20.35 -9.83
N VAL A 108 -31.29 -19.32 -9.16
CA VAL A 108 -30.67 -19.45 -7.84
C VAL A 108 -31.58 -18.82 -6.78
N GLU A 109 -32.22 -19.66 -5.97
CA GLU A 109 -33.08 -19.17 -4.89
C GLU A 109 -32.29 -18.59 -3.71
N LEU A 110 -32.74 -17.44 -3.20
CA LEU A 110 -32.17 -16.77 -2.03
C LEU A 110 -33.26 -16.53 -0.97
N ASP A 111 -32.99 -16.96 0.27
CA ASP A 111 -33.93 -16.84 1.41
C ASP A 111 -34.13 -15.39 1.89
N GLY A 112 -33.23 -14.49 1.49
CA GLY A 112 -33.28 -13.05 1.78
C GLY A 112 -32.36 -12.58 2.91
N THR A 113 -31.88 -13.50 3.75
CA THR A 113 -30.89 -13.18 4.81
C THR A 113 -29.46 -13.10 4.27
N GLN A 114 -29.22 -13.72 3.12
CA GLN A 114 -27.91 -13.93 2.49
C GLN A 114 -27.28 -12.65 1.95
N LEU A 115 -28.09 -11.61 1.70
CA LEU A 115 -27.65 -10.32 1.21
C LEU A 115 -27.55 -9.33 2.36
N GLN A 116 -26.33 -8.92 2.71
CA GLN A 116 -26.09 -7.91 3.74
C GLN A 116 -26.46 -6.51 3.25
N ARG A 117 -26.10 -6.18 2.00
CA ARG A 117 -26.30 -4.84 1.45
C ARG A 117 -26.40 -4.90 -0.08
N VAL A 118 -27.38 -4.19 -0.64
CA VAL A 118 -27.52 -4.01 -2.08
C VAL A 118 -27.74 -2.54 -2.39
N HIS A 119 -26.92 -1.98 -3.28
CA HIS A 119 -27.00 -0.58 -3.66
C HIS A 119 -26.37 -0.36 -5.03
N ARG A 120 -26.76 0.71 -5.72
CA ARG A 120 -26.01 1.19 -6.88
C ARG A 120 -24.69 1.80 -6.45
N ALA A 121 -23.66 1.69 -7.29
CA ALA A 121 -22.39 2.35 -7.05
C ALA A 121 -22.60 3.87 -6.82
N PRO A 122 -21.89 4.48 -5.86
CA PRO A 122 -22.05 5.89 -5.49
C PRO A 122 -21.34 6.82 -6.48
N ILE A 123 -21.65 6.64 -7.76
CA ILE A 123 -21.15 7.44 -8.89
C ILE A 123 -22.31 8.33 -9.36
N PRO A 124 -22.05 9.54 -9.89
CA PRO A 124 -23.09 10.37 -10.50
C PRO A 124 -23.95 9.58 -11.47
N MET A 125 -25.24 9.90 -11.50
CA MET A 125 -26.16 9.26 -12.45
C MET A 125 -25.63 9.52 -13.88
N PRO A 126 -25.60 8.50 -14.74
CA PRO A 126 -25.11 8.68 -16.09
C PRO A 126 -26.05 9.62 -16.85
N ILE A 127 -25.48 10.52 -17.64
CA ILE A 127 -26.20 11.26 -18.68
C ILE A 127 -26.66 10.24 -19.74
N GLU A 128 -27.73 10.52 -20.49
CA GLU A 128 -28.10 9.73 -21.67
C GLU A 128 -26.83 9.46 -22.51
N ASP A 129 -26.65 8.21 -22.97
CA ASP A 129 -25.44 7.61 -23.58
C ASP A 129 -24.34 7.02 -22.67
N ARG A 130 -24.38 7.19 -21.34
CA ARG A 130 -23.45 6.48 -20.44
C ARG A 130 -24.05 5.18 -19.87
N PRO A 131 -23.22 4.15 -19.60
CA PRO A 131 -23.72 2.88 -19.07
C PRO A 131 -24.39 3.06 -17.70
N PRO A 132 -25.48 2.33 -17.40
CA PRO A 132 -26.13 2.37 -16.09
C PRO A 132 -25.16 2.07 -14.94
N ARG A 133 -25.37 2.68 -13.76
CA ARG A 133 -24.49 2.40 -12.62
C ARG A 133 -24.67 0.94 -12.20
N PRO A 134 -23.57 0.23 -11.94
CA PRO A 134 -23.64 -1.15 -11.52
C PRO A 134 -24.29 -1.24 -10.12
N ILE A 135 -24.99 -2.34 -9.88
CA ILE A 135 -25.42 -2.72 -8.55
C ILE A 135 -24.29 -3.50 -7.88
N ILE A 136 -23.97 -3.14 -6.64
CA ILE A 136 -23.06 -3.87 -5.78
C ILE A 136 -23.91 -4.59 -4.73
N MET A 137 -23.79 -5.91 -4.72
CA MET A 137 -24.41 -6.83 -3.76
C MET A 137 -23.33 -7.39 -2.85
N ARG A 138 -23.47 -7.18 -1.53
CA ARG A 138 -22.62 -7.81 -0.53
C ARG A 138 -23.35 -8.99 0.09
N PHE A 139 -22.74 -10.16 0.01
CA PHE A 139 -23.23 -11.39 0.64
C PHE A 139 -22.71 -11.51 2.07
N LEU A 140 -23.47 -12.19 2.94
CA LEU A 140 -23.00 -12.55 4.28
C LEU A 140 -21.95 -13.66 4.24
N SER A 141 -22.08 -14.60 3.30
CA SER A 141 -21.15 -15.70 3.10
C SER A 141 -20.49 -15.63 1.73
N PHE A 142 -19.19 -15.92 1.69
CA PHE A 142 -18.48 -16.09 0.42
C PHE A 142 -19.05 -17.26 -0.38
N LEU A 143 -19.49 -18.34 0.27
CA LEU A 143 -20.05 -19.52 -0.40
C LEU A 143 -21.33 -19.18 -1.17
N GLU A 144 -22.13 -18.25 -0.65
CA GLU A 144 -23.37 -17.81 -1.30
C GLU A 144 -23.07 -16.95 -2.51
N GLN A 145 -22.11 -16.03 -2.38
CA GLN A 145 -21.62 -15.23 -3.48
C GLN A 145 -21.05 -16.13 -4.58
N GLU A 146 -20.25 -17.13 -4.22
CA GLU A 146 -19.63 -18.07 -5.14
C GLU A 146 -20.69 -18.92 -5.86
N ARG A 147 -21.73 -19.38 -5.17
CA ARG A 147 -22.85 -20.12 -5.77
C ARG A 147 -23.55 -19.31 -6.87
N VAL A 148 -23.85 -18.03 -6.59
CA VAL A 148 -24.48 -17.13 -7.58
C VAL A 148 -23.52 -16.85 -8.73
N LEU A 149 -22.24 -16.59 -8.44
CA LEU A 149 -21.23 -16.34 -9.47
C LEU A 149 -20.99 -17.57 -10.36
N ALA A 150 -21.01 -18.77 -9.79
CA ALA A 150 -20.87 -20.03 -10.52
C ALA A 150 -22.02 -20.23 -11.50
N ALA A 151 -23.27 -19.96 -11.08
CA ALA A 151 -24.43 -20.01 -11.97
C ALA A 151 -24.28 -19.03 -13.15
N ALA A 152 -23.89 -17.78 -12.88
CA ALA A 152 -23.64 -16.80 -13.93
C ALA A 152 -22.51 -17.21 -14.89
N LYS A 153 -21.42 -17.78 -14.36
CA LYS A 153 -20.30 -18.31 -15.16
C LYS A 153 -20.73 -19.49 -16.03
N GLU A 154 -21.63 -20.33 -15.54
CA GLU A 154 -22.14 -21.49 -16.28
C GLU A 154 -23.01 -21.04 -17.46
N THR A 155 -23.91 -20.07 -17.27
CA THR A 155 -24.67 -19.45 -18.38
C THR A 155 -23.73 -18.86 -19.43
N PHE A 156 -22.68 -18.15 -18.99
CA PHE A 156 -21.66 -17.61 -19.90
C PHE A 156 -20.90 -18.71 -20.67
N ARG A 157 -20.53 -19.81 -20.02
CA ARG A 157 -19.87 -20.97 -20.66
C ARG A 157 -20.76 -21.61 -21.73
N LYS A 158 -22.07 -21.65 -21.50
CA LYS A 158 -23.07 -22.10 -22.47
C LYS A 158 -23.29 -21.11 -23.63
N LYS A 159 -22.63 -19.94 -23.59
CA LYS A 159 -22.80 -18.82 -24.54
C LYS A 159 -24.23 -18.28 -24.57
N GLU A 160 -24.92 -18.41 -23.44
CA GLU A 160 -26.26 -17.87 -23.24
C GLU A 160 -26.17 -16.49 -22.61
N ASP A 161 -27.15 -15.65 -22.94
CA ASP A 161 -27.27 -14.31 -22.36
C ASP A 161 -28.16 -14.35 -21.12
N ILE A 162 -27.73 -13.71 -20.05
CA ILE A 162 -28.56 -13.52 -18.86
C ILE A 162 -29.46 -12.31 -19.11
N ILE A 163 -30.74 -12.54 -19.40
CA ILE A 163 -31.69 -11.48 -19.76
C ILE A 163 -32.72 -11.31 -18.64
N TRP A 164 -32.93 -10.07 -18.20
CA TRP A 164 -33.98 -9.75 -17.23
C TRP A 164 -34.51 -8.33 -17.44
N GLY A 165 -35.83 -8.15 -17.42
CA GLY A 165 -36.46 -6.84 -17.60
C GLY A 165 -36.05 -6.13 -18.90
N GLY A 166 -35.82 -6.88 -19.97
CA GLY A 166 -35.33 -6.37 -21.26
C GLY A 166 -33.86 -5.90 -21.26
N CYS A 167 -33.10 -6.20 -20.20
CA CYS A 167 -31.69 -5.86 -20.07
C CYS A 167 -30.83 -7.13 -20.21
N LYS A 168 -29.75 -7.07 -20.99
CA LYS A 168 -28.70 -8.09 -21.01
C LYS A 168 -27.75 -7.82 -19.85
N LEU A 169 -27.78 -8.69 -18.85
CA LEU A 169 -27.07 -8.53 -17.59
C LEU A 169 -25.72 -9.24 -17.61
N SER A 170 -24.82 -8.78 -16.74
CA SER A 170 -23.54 -9.44 -16.52
C SER A 170 -23.13 -9.34 -15.06
N PHE A 171 -22.59 -10.44 -14.52
CA PHE A 171 -22.16 -10.56 -13.13
C PHE A 171 -20.65 -10.71 -13.05
N PHE A 172 -20.03 -9.93 -12.18
CA PHE A 172 -18.58 -9.95 -11.96
C PHE A 172 -18.28 -9.94 -10.48
N GLN A 173 -17.18 -10.56 -10.09
CA GLN A 173 -16.62 -10.31 -8.76
C GLN A 173 -16.15 -8.86 -8.68
N LYS A 174 -16.35 -8.20 -7.53
CA LYS A 174 -15.86 -6.83 -7.36
C LYS A 174 -14.33 -6.83 -7.28
N GLU A 175 -13.67 -6.48 -8.37
CA GLU A 175 -12.22 -6.29 -8.41
C GLU A 175 -11.81 -4.86 -8.01
N LYS A 176 -10.52 -4.68 -7.71
CA LYS A 176 -9.91 -3.37 -7.41
C LYS A 176 -9.97 -2.54 -8.70
N VAL A 177 -10.66 -1.39 -8.65
CA VAL A 177 -10.49 -0.36 -9.69
C VAL A 177 -9.21 0.37 -9.29
N TYR A 178 -8.17 0.24 -10.11
CA TYR A 178 -6.95 1.05 -10.01
C TYR A 178 -7.22 2.45 -10.55
#